data_AF-A0A9D1J3Y5-F1
#
_entry.id   AF-A0A9D1J3Y5-F1
#
_cell.length_a   1.000
_cell.length_b   1.000
_cell.length_c   1.000
_cell.angle_alpha   90.00
_cell.angle_beta   90.00
_cell.angle_gamma   90.00
#
_symmetry.space_group_name_H-M   'P 1'
#
loop_
_entity.id
_entity.type
_entity.pdbx_description
1 polymer ?
#
loop_
_entity_poly.entity_id
_entity_poly.type
_entity_poly.pdbx_seq_one_letter_code
_entity_poly.pdbx_strand_id
1 'polypeptide(L)' 'DELYAKRLYDAGVKVKAIRYRGVFHAVIDRLGYVPQAEDICVEIANAMKEM' A
#
# COMPACT_ATOMS: atom_id res chain seq x y z
N ASP A 1 9.23 -2.57 -9.82
CA ASP A 1 9.50 -2.46 -8.36
C ASP A 1 8.42 -3.14 -7.54
N GLU A 2 8.19 -4.45 -7.67
CA GLU A 2 7.11 -5.12 -6.92
C GLU A 2 7.49 -6.59 -6.66
N LEU A 3 8.79 -6.91 -6.71
CA LEU A 3 9.30 -8.28 -6.73
C LEU A 3 8.85 -9.11 -5.52
N TYR A 4 8.74 -8.48 -4.35
CA TYR A 4 8.31 -9.17 -3.14
C TYR A 4 6.85 -9.60 -3.20
N ALA A 5 5.96 -8.72 -3.68
CA ALA A 5 4.55 -9.07 -3.89
C ALA A 5 4.41 -10.21 -4.91
N LYS A 6 5.21 -10.19 -5.99
CA LYS A 6 5.25 -11.30 -6.95
C LYS A 6 5.67 -12.62 -6.30
N ARG A 7 6.74 -12.61 -5.50
CA ARG A 7 7.21 -13.82 -4.79
C ARG A 7 6.16 -14.38 -3.83
N LEU A 8 5.41 -13.51 -3.13
CA LEU A 8 4.30 -13.93 -2.27
C LEU A 8 3.17 -14.58 -3.08
N TYR A 9 2.81 -13.97 -4.20
CA TYR A 9 1.80 -14.51 -5.11
C TYR A 9 2.21 -15.88 -5.68
N ASP A 10 3.44 -16.00 -6.18
CA ASP A 10 3.99 -17.24 -6.73
C ASP A 10 4.06 -18.37 -5.67
N ALA A 11 4.14 -18.01 -4.39
CA ALA A 11 4.09 -18.95 -3.26
C ALA A 11 2.66 -19.31 -2.79
N GLY A 12 1.61 -18.83 -3.48
CA GLY A 12 0.22 -19.09 -3.15
C GLY A 12 -0.34 -18.26 -1.99
N VAL A 13 0.39 -17.23 -1.54
CA VAL A 13 -0.10 -16.31 -0.50
C VAL A 13 -1.05 -15.30 -1.11
N LYS A 14 -2.24 -15.12 -0.51
CA LYS A 14 -3.16 -14.05 -0.89
C LYS A 14 -2.51 -12.70 -0.61
N VAL A 15 -2.16 -11.96 -1.66
CA VAL A 15 -1.41 -10.71 -1.58
C VAL A 15 -2.08 -9.61 -2.42
N LYS A 16 -2.10 -8.39 -1.90
CA LYS A 16 -2.51 -7.16 -2.61
C LYS A 16 -1.32 -6.20 -2.62
N ALA A 17 -1.00 -5.62 -3.78
CA ALA A 17 0.00 -4.58 -3.92
C ALA A 17 -0.61 -3.36 -4.62
N ILE A 18 -0.44 -2.18 -4.04
CA ILE A 18 -0.98 -0.91 -4.55
C ILE A 18 0.21 0.04 -4.80
N ARG A 19 0.27 0.64 -5.99
CA ARG A 19 1.30 1.63 -6.33
C ARG A 19 0.69 3.02 -6.48
N TYR A 20 0.96 3.87 -5.51
CA TYR A 20 0.66 5.29 -5.61
C TYR A 20 1.68 5.97 -6.52
N ARG A 21 1.20 6.67 -7.54
CA ARG A 21 2.03 7.46 -8.47
C ARG A 21 2.11 8.91 -8.01
N GLY A 22 3.14 9.63 -8.45
CA GLY A 22 3.32 11.05 -8.12
C GLY A 22 3.72 11.31 -6.67
N VAL A 23 4.19 10.28 -5.97
CA VAL A 23 4.63 10.34 -4.57
C VAL A 23 6.07 9.83 -4.46
N PHE A 24 6.72 10.14 -3.34
CA PHE A 24 8.05 9.67 -3.00
C PHE A 24 8.00 8.72 -1.80
N HIS A 25 9.13 8.10 -1.48
CA HIS A 25 9.24 7.25 -0.29
C HIS A 25 8.87 8.03 0.97
N ALA A 26 8.17 7.39 1.91
CA ALA A 26 7.66 8.04 3.13
C ALA A 26 6.67 9.20 2.86
N VAL A 27 5.90 9.16 1.75
CA VAL A 27 4.79 10.11 1.53
C VAL A 27 3.76 10.11 2.68
N ILE A 28 3.70 9.06 3.49
CA ILE A 28 2.84 8.98 4.68
C ILE A 28 3.10 10.11 5.69
N ASP A 29 4.32 10.67 5.74
CA ASP A 29 4.65 11.83 6.59
C ASP A 29 3.94 13.12 6.14
N ARG A 30 3.27 13.08 4.98
CA ARG A 30 2.42 14.15 4.43
C ARG A 30 0.94 13.92 4.69
N LEU A 31 0.57 13.11 5.69
CA LEU A 31 -0.81 12.95 6.14
C LEU A 31 -1.41 14.33 6.48
N GLY A 32 -2.60 14.62 5.95
CA GLY A 32 -3.25 15.93 6.05
C GLY A 32 -2.78 17.00 5.06
N TYR A 33 -1.78 16.69 4.21
CA TYR A 33 -1.29 17.61 3.16
C TYR A 33 -1.59 17.11 1.74
N VAL A 34 -1.46 15.80 1.51
CA VAL A 34 -1.72 15.20 0.20
C VAL A 34 -2.73 14.05 0.33
N PRO A 35 -3.71 13.96 -0.59
CA PRO A 35 -4.79 12.97 -0.48
C PRO A 35 -4.27 11.52 -0.55
N GLN A 36 -3.15 11.28 -1.22
CA GLN A 36 -2.53 9.96 -1.31
C GLN A 36 -2.08 9.44 0.07
N ALA A 37 -1.61 10.32 0.95
CA ALA A 37 -1.18 9.91 2.30
C ALA A 37 -2.37 9.47 3.16
N GLU A 38 -3.51 10.15 3.03
CA GLU A 38 -4.76 9.79 3.71
C GLU A 38 -5.33 8.47 3.16
N ASP A 39 -5.35 8.31 1.83
CA ASP A 39 -5.85 7.11 1.18
C ASP A 39 -5.03 5.86 1.56
N ILE A 40 -3.70 5.98 1.64
CA ILE A 40 -2.81 4.91 2.14
C ILE A 40 -3.26 4.42 3.52
N CYS A 41 -3.58 5.33 4.45
CA CYS A 41 -4.02 4.96 5.79
C CYS A 41 -5.35 4.20 5.77
N VAL A 42 -6.29 4.63 4.91
CA VAL A 42 -7.60 3.96 4.75
C VAL A 42 -7.44 2.56 4.14
N GLU A 43 -6.63 2.42 3.09
CA GLU A 43 -6.36 1.12 2.45
C GLU A 43 -5.72 0.12 3.42
N ILE A 44 -4.76 0.57 4.24
CA ILE A 44 -4.14 -0.26 5.28
C ILE A 44 -5.19 -0.66 6.32
N ALA A 45 -5.98 0.29 6.82
CA ALA A 45 -7.00 0.01 7.83
C ALA A 45 -8.06 -0.98 7.33
N ASN A 46 -8.47 -0.88 6.08
CA ASN A 46 -9.42 -1.82 5.47
C ASN A 46 -8.78 -3.21 5.30
N ALA A 47 -7.53 -3.29 4.83
CA ALA A 47 -6.81 -4.56 4.72
C ALA A 47 -6.67 -5.27 6.07
N MET A 48 -6.44 -4.53 7.16
CA MET A 48 -6.36 -5.09 8.51
C MET A 48 -7.72 -5.59 9.05
N LYS A 49 -8.83 -4.96 8.66
CA LYS A 49 -10.19 -5.41 9.05
C LYS A 49 -10.64 -6.67 8.33
N GLU A 50 -10.09 -6.91 7.13
CA GLU A 50 -10.39 -8.08 6.30
C GLU A 50 -9.50 -9.30 6.62
N MET A 51 -8.57 -9.18 7.58
CA MET A 51 -7.80 -10.30 8.14
C MET A 51 -8.68 -11.21 9.00
#